data_AF-A0A535HEQ0-F1
#
_entry.id   AF-A0A535HEQ0-F1
#
_cell.length_a   1.000
_cell.length_b   1.000
_cell.length_c   1.000
_cell.angle_alpha   90.00
_cell.angle_beta   90.00
_cell.angle_gamma   90.00
#
_symmetry.space_group_name_H-M   'P 1'
#
loop_
_entity.id
_entity.type
_entity.pdbx_description
1 polymer ?
#
loop_
_entity_poly.entity_id
_entity_poly.type
_entity_poly.pdbx_seq_one_letter_code
_entity_poly.pdbx_strand_id
1 'polypeptide(L)'
;MFPARATPTFPMDSPSATTRPPPTSGSHWQTPASWGIKDAQEQNERTTHNLEHGGIVIAYSPTLTAEDVTKLRSLARGLMNSSFRKIILEPYQQLSDAKIAVTAWTWILKLPAYDETQITKFVRAHYQSSDAPEPNGP
;
A
#
# COMPACT_ATOMS: atom_id res chain seq x y z
N MET A 1 18.08 -7.49 2.93
CA MET A 1 17.57 -6.80 4.13
C MET A 1 16.06 -6.83 4.02
N PHE A 2 15.37 -7.52 4.94
CA PHE A 2 13.92 -7.71 4.93
C PHE A 2 13.19 -6.47 5.47
N PRO A 3 11.90 -6.24 5.17
CA PRO A 3 11.20 -5.02 5.56
C PRO A 3 11.08 -4.90 7.09
N ALA A 4 11.07 -3.66 7.58
CA ALA A 4 10.87 -3.35 8.98
C ALA A 4 9.37 -3.42 9.31
N ARG A 5 9.02 -4.21 10.32
CA ARG A 5 7.70 -4.16 10.95
C ARG A 5 7.60 -2.83 11.70
N ALA A 6 6.53 -2.06 11.50
CA ALA A 6 6.30 -0.89 12.34
C ALA A 6 6.07 -1.37 13.78
N THR A 7 7.03 -1.17 14.69
CA THR A 7 6.91 -1.56 16.10
C THR A 7 5.91 -0.68 16.82
N PRO A 8 4.86 -1.22 17.48
CA PRO A 8 4.02 -0.46 18.39
C PRO A 8 4.39 -0.79 19.84
N THR A 9 4.73 0.23 20.62
CA THR A 9 4.78 0.14 22.08
C THR A 9 3.83 1.16 22.67
N PHE A 10 2.53 0.90 22.71
CA PHE A 10 1.56 1.67 23.50
C PHE A 10 0.35 0.82 23.93
N PRO A 11 -0.29 1.12 25.09
CA PRO A 11 -1.35 0.32 25.69
C PRO A 11 -2.67 0.38 24.90
N MET A 12 -3.49 -0.68 25.03
CA MET A 12 -4.70 -0.99 24.25
C MET A 12 -5.92 -0.04 24.47
N ASP A 13 -5.76 1.28 24.48
CA ASP A 13 -6.93 2.18 24.56
C ASP A 13 -6.74 3.54 23.87
N SER A 14 -6.13 3.58 22.68
CA SER A 14 -5.98 4.83 21.91
C SER A 14 -6.06 4.60 20.39
N PRO A 15 -6.82 5.42 19.64
CA PRO A 15 -6.91 5.32 18.18
C PRO A 15 -5.65 5.96 17.56
N SER A 16 -4.54 5.22 17.48
CA SER A 16 -3.32 5.73 16.84
C SER A 16 -2.38 4.61 16.42
N ALA A 17 -2.58 4.11 15.20
CA ALA A 17 -1.56 3.40 14.44
C ALA A 17 -1.29 4.12 13.10
N THR A 18 -1.27 5.47 13.13
CA THR A 18 -1.05 6.35 11.97
C THR A 18 0.34 7.00 12.06
N THR A 19 1.41 6.21 12.09
CA THR A 19 2.73 6.79 12.44
C THR A 19 3.55 7.36 11.29
N ARG A 20 3.13 7.25 10.02
CA ARG A 20 3.66 8.01 8.86
C ARG A 20 2.85 7.74 7.57
N PRO A 21 2.65 8.74 6.70
CA PRO A 21 2.07 8.51 5.37
C PRO A 21 3.05 7.80 4.42
N PRO A 22 2.56 6.95 3.48
CA PRO A 22 1.19 6.43 3.40
C PRO A 22 0.85 5.53 4.61
N PRO A 23 -0.41 5.56 5.10
CA PRO A 23 -0.79 4.80 6.29
C PRO A 23 -0.69 3.29 6.04
N THR A 24 -0.38 2.54 7.09
CA THR A 24 -0.31 1.06 7.04
C THR A 24 -1.35 0.38 7.91
N SER A 25 -2.05 1.11 8.79
CA SER A 25 -2.98 0.58 9.79
C SER A 25 -3.74 1.71 10.48
N GLY A 26 -4.72 1.39 11.32
CA GLY A 26 -5.42 2.33 12.19
C GLY A 26 -6.89 2.55 11.82
N SER A 27 -7.51 3.57 12.44
CA SER A 27 -8.91 3.93 12.16
C SER A 27 -9.10 4.27 10.68
N HIS A 28 -10.16 3.73 10.10
CA HIS A 28 -10.48 3.84 8.69
C HIS A 28 -11.99 4.02 8.52
N TRP A 29 -12.42 4.42 7.32
CA TRP A 29 -13.85 4.58 7.01
C TRP A 29 -14.50 3.22 6.72
N GLN A 30 -15.79 3.06 7.00
CA GLN A 30 -16.52 1.81 6.72
C GLN A 30 -16.54 1.40 5.23
N THR A 31 -16.31 2.35 4.32
CA THR A 31 -16.32 2.09 2.88
C THR A 31 -14.91 2.13 2.30
N PRO A 32 -14.36 1.02 1.80
CA PRO A 32 -13.03 1.00 1.19
C PRO A 32 -12.99 1.79 -0.12
N ALA A 33 -11.78 2.06 -0.62
CA ALA A 33 -11.59 2.51 -1.99
C ALA A 33 -11.82 1.37 -2.97
N SER A 34 -12.32 1.68 -4.17
CA SER A 34 -12.41 0.65 -5.22
C SER A 34 -11.01 0.20 -5.61
N TRP A 35 -10.82 -1.11 -5.81
CA TRP A 35 -9.57 -1.66 -6.32
C TRP A 35 -9.23 -1.11 -7.71
N GLY A 36 -7.95 -1.06 -8.05
CA GLY A 36 -7.48 -0.66 -9.37
C GLY A 36 -6.53 0.53 -9.38
N ILE A 37 -6.24 0.99 -10.59
CA ILE A 37 -5.35 2.14 -10.81
C ILE A 37 -6.16 3.43 -10.71
N LYS A 38 -5.64 4.38 -9.95
CA LYS A 38 -6.22 5.69 -9.69
C LYS A 38 -5.43 6.77 -10.39
N ASP A 39 -6.15 7.78 -10.86
CA ASP A 39 -5.54 8.97 -11.45
C ASP A 39 -5.37 10.10 -10.41
N ALA A 40 -5.96 9.94 -9.22
CA ALA A 40 -5.80 10.82 -8.06
C ALA A 40 -5.60 10.00 -6.78
N GLN A 41 -5.04 10.63 -5.76
CA GLN A 41 -4.86 10.04 -4.43
C GLN A 41 -6.23 9.77 -3.79
N GLU A 42 -6.47 8.56 -3.29
CA GLU A 42 -7.64 8.24 -2.47
C GLU A 42 -7.46 8.75 -1.03
N GLN A 43 -8.57 8.83 -0.29
CA GLN A 43 -8.48 9.17 1.13
C GLN A 43 -7.72 8.06 1.88
N ASN A 44 -6.76 8.48 2.72
CA ASN A 44 -5.91 7.60 3.53
C ASN A 44 -6.75 6.60 4.36
N GLU A 45 -7.88 7.04 4.89
CA GLU A 45 -8.79 6.22 5.68
C GLU A 45 -9.43 5.12 4.82
N ARG A 46 -9.72 5.38 3.54
CA ARG A 46 -10.31 4.36 2.66
C ARG A 46 -9.27 3.32 2.25
N THR A 47 -8.07 3.75 1.89
CA THR A 47 -6.98 2.84 1.56
C THR A 47 -6.51 2.03 2.77
N THR A 48 -6.59 2.57 3.99
CA THR A 48 -6.33 1.81 5.22
C THR A 48 -7.31 0.64 5.41
N HIS A 49 -8.60 0.82 5.10
CA HIS A 49 -9.57 -0.29 5.06
C HIS A 49 -9.18 -1.34 4.01
N ASN A 50 -8.77 -0.91 2.81
CA ASN A 50 -8.26 -1.85 1.80
C ASN A 50 -7.07 -2.68 2.33
N LEU A 51 -6.18 -2.09 3.13
CA LEU A 51 -5.06 -2.82 3.76
C LEU A 51 -5.55 -3.85 4.79
N GLU A 52 -6.54 -3.49 5.61
CA GLU A 52 -7.20 -4.42 6.54
C GLU A 52 -7.82 -5.63 5.80
N HIS A 53 -8.35 -5.40 4.61
CA HIS A 53 -8.86 -6.44 3.72
C HIS A 53 -7.77 -7.27 3.02
N GLY A 54 -6.50 -7.16 3.47
CA GLY A 54 -5.37 -7.87 2.90
C GLY A 54 -4.92 -7.35 1.54
N GLY A 55 -5.31 -6.12 1.18
CA GLY A 55 -4.92 -5.46 -0.05
C GLY A 55 -3.51 -4.87 0.00
N ILE A 56 -3.03 -4.45 -1.18
CA ILE A 56 -1.79 -3.72 -1.34
C ILE A 56 -2.10 -2.33 -1.92
N VAL A 57 -1.50 -1.29 -1.35
CA VAL A 57 -1.55 0.06 -1.92
C VAL A 57 -0.15 0.46 -2.36
N ILE A 58 -0.01 0.70 -3.66
CA ILE A 58 1.21 1.20 -4.31
C ILE A 58 1.03 2.70 -4.52
N ALA A 59 1.70 3.50 -3.71
CA ALA A 59 1.73 4.94 -3.80
C ALA A 59 3.00 5.39 -4.55
N TYR A 60 2.89 6.35 -5.47
CA TYR A 60 4.05 6.95 -6.13
C TYR A 60 4.09 8.48 -6.00
N SER A 61 5.30 9.01 -5.88
CA SER A 61 5.53 10.46 -5.79
C SER A 61 5.19 11.13 -7.12
N PRO A 62 4.61 12.35 -7.12
CA PRO A 62 4.40 13.14 -8.34
C PRO A 62 5.71 13.46 -9.09
N THR A 63 6.85 13.28 -8.43
CA THR A 63 8.19 13.48 -9.00
C THR A 63 8.82 12.21 -9.58
N LEU A 64 8.06 11.11 -9.68
CA LEU A 64 8.46 9.89 -10.39
C LEU A 64 8.42 10.14 -11.91
N THR A 65 9.34 9.54 -12.66
CA THR A 65 9.41 9.75 -14.12
C THR A 65 8.17 9.16 -14.82
N ALA A 66 7.74 9.76 -15.94
CA ALA A 66 6.60 9.26 -16.70
C ALA A 66 6.83 7.82 -17.23
N GLU A 67 8.08 7.48 -17.54
CA GLU A 67 8.48 6.12 -17.93
C GLU A 67 8.24 5.13 -16.78
N ASP A 68 8.70 5.46 -15.57
CA ASP A 68 8.53 4.60 -14.41
C ASP A 68 7.06 4.51 -13.97
N VAL A 69 6.28 5.59 -14.08
CA VAL A 69 4.82 5.53 -13.88
C VAL A 69 4.18 4.56 -14.88
N THR A 70 4.62 4.57 -16.14
CA THR A 70 4.11 3.64 -17.16
C THR A 70 4.45 2.19 -16.80
N LYS A 71 5.69 1.92 -16.39
CA LYS A 71 6.11 0.59 -15.91
C LYS A 71 5.29 0.14 -14.69
N LEU A 72 5.11 1.03 -13.71
CA LEU A 72 4.35 0.76 -12.50
C LEU A 72 2.87 0.44 -12.78
N ARG A 73 2.23 1.18 -13.71
CA ARG A 73 0.87 0.88 -14.18
C ARG A 73 0.81 -0.48 -14.89
N SER A 74 1.78 -0.81 -15.73
CA SER A 74 1.84 -2.11 -16.40
C SER A 74 2.02 -3.27 -15.40
N LEU A 75 2.91 -3.12 -14.42
CA LEU A 75 3.11 -4.09 -13.34
C LEU A 75 1.83 -4.29 -12.53
N ALA A 76 1.18 -3.20 -12.09
CA ALA A 76 -0.07 -3.28 -11.32
C ALA A 76 -1.17 -4.01 -12.10
N ARG A 77 -1.34 -3.73 -13.40
CA ARG A 77 -2.28 -4.48 -14.26
C ARG A 77 -1.94 -5.96 -14.34
N GLY A 78 -0.66 -6.31 -14.52
CA GLY A 78 -0.19 -7.69 -14.57
C GLY A 78 -0.50 -8.45 -13.28
N LEU A 79 -0.22 -7.83 -12.13
CA LEU A 79 -0.53 -8.41 -10.81
C LEU A 79 -2.04 -8.60 -10.60
N MET A 80 -2.86 -7.60 -10.93
CA MET A 80 -4.32 -7.67 -10.79
C MET A 80 -4.97 -8.70 -11.73
N ASN A 81 -4.42 -8.89 -12.93
CA ASN A 81 -4.85 -9.93 -13.87
C ASN A 81 -4.40 -11.33 -13.46
N SER A 82 -3.59 -11.45 -12.42
CA SER A 82 -3.16 -12.72 -11.83
C SER A 82 -3.92 -13.00 -10.53
N SER A 83 -3.27 -13.61 -9.53
CA SER A 83 -3.87 -13.92 -8.23
C SER A 83 -3.99 -12.69 -7.30
N PHE A 84 -3.39 -11.55 -7.62
CA PHE A 84 -3.30 -10.38 -6.74
C PHE A 84 -4.35 -9.31 -7.07
N ARG A 85 -5.64 -9.63 -6.89
CA ARG A 85 -6.76 -8.79 -7.36
C ARG A 85 -7.03 -7.53 -6.52
N LYS A 86 -6.50 -7.48 -5.30
CA LYS A 86 -6.71 -6.41 -4.31
C LYS A 86 -5.53 -5.43 -4.29
N ILE A 87 -5.35 -4.69 -5.38
CA ILE A 87 -4.28 -3.69 -5.52
C ILE A 87 -4.89 -2.33 -5.81
N ILE A 88 -4.38 -1.31 -5.13
CA ILE A 88 -4.55 0.09 -5.51
C ILE A 88 -3.20 0.63 -5.99
N LEU A 89 -3.20 1.37 -7.09
CA LEU A 89 -2.06 2.17 -7.53
C LEU A 89 -2.51 3.63 -7.60
N GLU A 90 -1.86 4.53 -6.88
CA GLU A 90 -2.25 5.93 -6.83
C GLU A 90 -1.06 6.90 -6.76
N PRO A 91 -1.19 8.13 -7.31
CA PRO A 91 -0.26 9.19 -6.99
C PRO A 91 -0.42 9.59 -5.52
N TYR A 92 0.66 10.02 -4.88
CA TYR A 92 0.66 10.39 -3.47
C TYR A 92 1.50 11.65 -3.23
N GLN A 93 0.84 12.77 -2.98
CA GLN A 93 1.47 14.09 -2.97
C GLN A 93 2.45 14.26 -1.80
N GLN A 94 2.14 13.67 -0.65
CA GLN A 94 2.95 13.82 0.57
C GLN A 94 4.11 12.81 0.64
N LEU A 95 4.38 12.03 -0.42
CA LEU A 95 5.47 11.07 -0.44
C LEU A 95 6.80 11.78 -0.74
N SER A 96 7.51 12.15 0.34
CA SER A 96 8.72 12.97 0.29
C SER A 96 10.02 12.22 0.56
N ASP A 97 9.98 11.05 1.21
CA ASP A 97 11.15 10.25 1.58
C ASP A 97 11.39 9.03 0.67
N ALA A 98 10.62 8.89 -0.40
CA ALA A 98 10.74 7.86 -1.41
C ALA A 98 10.11 8.31 -2.75
N LYS A 99 10.35 7.56 -3.82
CA LYS A 99 9.62 7.75 -5.09
C LYS A 99 8.43 6.81 -5.20
N ILE A 100 8.52 5.63 -4.60
CA ILE A 100 7.45 4.63 -4.55
C ILE A 100 7.37 4.09 -3.12
N ALA A 101 6.15 3.95 -2.61
CA ALA A 101 5.84 3.27 -1.36
C ALA A 101 4.84 2.15 -1.64
N VAL A 102 5.13 0.93 -1.20
CA VAL A 102 4.22 -0.21 -1.27
C VAL A 102 3.81 -0.55 0.15
N THR A 103 2.51 -0.54 0.42
CA THR A 103 1.96 -0.76 1.76
C THR A 103 1.05 -1.97 1.78
N ALA A 104 1.12 -2.69 2.89
CA ALA A 104 0.20 -3.73 3.33
C ALA A 104 -0.11 -3.46 4.82
N TRP A 105 -1.06 -4.19 5.42
CA TRP A 105 -1.38 -3.97 6.83
C TRP A 105 -0.13 -4.07 7.73
N THR A 106 0.22 -3.00 8.44
CA THR A 106 1.43 -2.83 9.28
C THR A 106 2.79 -2.92 8.58
N TRP A 107 2.82 -3.00 7.25
CA TRP A 107 4.04 -3.18 6.46
C TRP A 107 4.19 -2.06 5.41
N ILE A 108 5.42 -1.59 5.23
CA ILE A 108 5.76 -0.63 4.19
C ILE A 108 7.14 -0.94 3.58
N LEU A 109 7.20 -0.90 2.25
CA LEU A 109 8.42 -0.88 1.46
C LEU A 109 8.55 0.49 0.80
N LYS A 110 9.68 1.17 1.01
CA LYS A 110 10.00 2.45 0.37
C LYS A 110 11.13 2.26 -0.64
N LEU A 111 10.95 2.78 -1.85
CA LEU A 111 11.91 2.65 -2.95
C LEU A 111 12.26 4.03 -3.52
N PRO A 112 13.55 4.31 -3.77
CA PRO A 112 13.98 5.57 -4.37
C PRO A 112 13.75 5.63 -5.89
N ALA A 113 13.40 4.52 -6.53
CA ALA A 113 13.11 4.40 -7.96
C ALA A 113 12.23 3.16 -8.24
N TYR A 114 11.80 2.97 -9.48
CA TYR A 114 11.10 1.75 -9.90
C TYR A 114 12.00 0.50 -9.74
N ASP A 115 11.53 -0.47 -8.95
CA ASP A 115 12.15 -1.78 -8.82
C ASP A 115 11.06 -2.87 -8.81
N GLU A 116 10.82 -3.44 -9.99
CA GLU A 116 9.81 -4.48 -10.20
C GLU A 116 10.00 -5.70 -9.28
N THR A 117 11.25 -6.08 -9.05
CA THR A 117 11.60 -7.27 -8.27
C THR A 117 11.22 -7.07 -6.81
N GLN A 118 11.57 -5.92 -6.23
CA GLN A 118 11.24 -5.60 -4.84
C GLN A 118 9.73 -5.45 -4.65
N ILE A 119 9.05 -4.74 -5.56
CA ILE A 119 7.59 -4.57 -5.51
C ILE A 119 6.88 -5.93 -5.55
N THR A 120 7.27 -6.80 -6.48
CA THR A 120 6.64 -8.12 -6.65
C THR A 120 6.92 -9.03 -5.45
N LYS A 121 8.14 -8.99 -4.88
CA LYS A 121 8.47 -9.73 -3.66
C LYS A 121 7.61 -9.28 -2.48
N PHE A 122 7.43 -7.97 -2.31
CA PHE A 122 6.58 -7.42 -1.26
C PHE A 122 5.12 -7.85 -1.43
N VAL A 123 4.56 -7.70 -2.64
CA VAL A 123 3.18 -8.12 -2.93
C VAL A 123 2.98 -9.60 -2.60
N ARG A 124 3.89 -10.48 -3.03
CA ARG A 124 3.81 -11.92 -2.74
C ARG A 124 3.90 -12.25 -1.25
N ALA A 125 4.67 -11.48 -0.49
CA ALA A 125 4.87 -11.73 0.93
C ALA A 125 3.70 -11.25 1.81
N HIS A 126 3.00 -10.20 1.39
CA HIS A 126 2.05 -9.50 2.26
C HIS A 126 0.59 -9.44 1.74
N TYR A 127 0.33 -9.86 0.50
CA TYR A 127 -1.03 -9.99 -0.02
C TYR A 127 -1.83 -11.02 0.78
N GLN A 128 -3.01 -10.63 1.27
CA GLN A 128 -3.86 -11.45 2.14
C GLN A 128 -3.11 -12.08 3.33
N SER A 129 -2.09 -11.38 3.84
CA SER A 129 -1.36 -11.81 5.04
C SER A 129 -2.33 -11.99 6.21
N SER A 130 -2.11 -13.03 7.03
CA SER A 130 -2.83 -13.23 8.29
C SER A 130 -2.57 -12.14 9.33
N ASP A 131 -1.61 -11.24 9.07
CA ASP A 131 -1.38 -10.06 9.90
C ASP A 131 -2.51 -9.03 9.75
N ALA A 132 -3.21 -9.03 8.61
CA ALA A 132 -4.36 -8.16 8.40
C ALA A 132 -5.57 -8.69 9.19
N PRO A 133 -6.40 -7.82 9.81
CA PRO A 133 -7.56 -8.26 10.59
C PRO A 133 -8.60 -9.05 9.78
N GLU A 134 -8.85 -8.65 8.52
CA GLU A 134 -9.86 -9.28 7.65
C GLU A 134 -9.31 -9.61 6.25
N PRO A 135 -8.29 -10.46 6.10
CA PRO A 135 -7.54 -10.62 4.85
C PRO A 135 -8.38 -11.18 3.67
N ASN A 136 -9.56 -11.71 3.98
CA ASN A 136 -10.52 -12.24 3.01
C ASN A 136 -11.73 -11.32 2.79
N GLY A 137 -11.75 -10.13 3.38
CA GLY A 137 -12.78 -9.12 3.15
C GLY A 137 -12.89 -8.72 1.67
N PRO A 138 -14.06 -8.29 1.17
CA PRO A 138 -14.27 -7.99 -0.24
C PRO A 138 -13.42 -6.82 -0.78
#